data_AF-A0A183DZM3-F1
#
_entry.id   AF-A0A183DZM3-F1
#
_cell.length_a   1.000
_cell.length_b   1.000
_cell.length_c   1.000
_cell.angle_alpha   90.00
_cell.angle_beta   90.00
_cell.angle_gamma   90.00
#
_symmetry.space_group_name_H-M   'P 1'
#
loop_
_entity.id
_entity.type
_entity.pdbx_description
1 polymer ?
#
loop_
_entity_poly.entity_id
_entity_poly.type
_entity_poly.pdbx_seq_one_letter_code
_entity_poly.pdbx_strand_id
1 'polypeptide(L)'
;MCGSSCMLFAIPGYGPYASSKAALGAYTDVIMIMPGSFESGMQDTGRLLRMMDNVWNRSSQEIRNEYGSDYNDKAKAVVKQLQSKLIAKDITWVIEAYYEAIAAKRPKLLYRIGWDAVLL
;
A
#
# COMPACT_ATOMS: atom_id res chain seq x y z
N MET A 1 -13.07 9.54 5.50
CA MET A 1 -12.26 9.41 4.26
C MET A 1 -11.30 8.24 4.35
N CYS A 2 -11.01 7.59 3.21
CA CYS A 2 -10.14 6.40 3.15
C CYS A 2 -8.70 6.80 2.78
N GLY A 3 -7.81 6.78 3.78
CA GLY A 3 -6.36 6.93 3.64
C GLY A 3 -5.67 5.63 3.21
N SER A 4 -4.40 5.46 3.58
CA SER A 4 -3.61 4.25 3.38
C SER A 4 -2.34 4.29 4.24
N SER A 5 -1.86 3.14 4.71
CA SER A 5 -0.59 3.02 5.46
C SER A 5 0.64 3.57 4.71
N CYS A 6 0.61 3.63 3.37
CA CYS A 6 1.70 4.20 2.56
C CYS A 6 1.96 5.70 2.79
N MET A 7 1.11 6.39 3.55
CA MET A 7 1.38 7.75 4.01
C MET A 7 2.36 7.79 5.20
N LEU A 8 2.59 6.66 5.86
CA LEU A 8 3.49 6.54 7.01
C LEU A 8 4.91 6.16 6.58
N PHE A 9 5.03 5.35 5.53
CA PHE A 9 6.31 4.87 5.01
C PHE A 9 6.29 4.79 3.48
N ALA A 10 7.45 5.00 2.87
CA ALA A 10 7.60 4.90 1.43
C ALA A 10 7.62 3.44 0.97
N ILE A 11 6.75 3.09 0.02
CA ILE A 11 6.76 1.78 -0.63
C ILE A 11 7.26 1.95 -2.07
N PRO A 12 8.45 1.42 -2.42
CA PRO A 12 8.93 1.42 -3.79
C PRO A 12 7.90 0.81 -4.75
N GLY A 13 7.66 1.48 -5.89
CA GLY A 13 6.68 1.05 -6.89
C GLY A 13 5.25 1.60 -6.70
N TYR A 14 4.95 2.25 -5.56
CA TYR A 14 3.63 2.85 -5.29
C TYR A 14 3.59 4.37 -5.51
N GLY A 15 4.59 4.97 -6.17
CA GLY A 15 4.77 6.43 -6.26
C GLY A 15 3.49 7.24 -6.53
N PRO A 16 2.79 7.02 -7.67
CA PRO A 16 1.56 7.75 -7.98
C PRO A 16 0.42 7.50 -6.98
N TYR A 17 0.34 6.30 -6.42
CA TYR A 17 -0.67 5.93 -5.43
C TYR A 17 -0.39 6.61 -4.08
N ALA A 18 0.87 6.55 -3.61
CA ALA A 18 1.31 7.15 -2.36
C ALA A 18 1.20 8.68 -2.40
N SER A 19 1.56 9.32 -3.52
CA SER A 19 1.39 10.77 -3.67
C SER A 19 -0.09 11.18 -3.65
N SER A 20 -0.96 10.41 -4.31
CA SER A 20 -2.41 10.65 -4.30
C SER A 20 -3.00 10.49 -2.89
N LYS A 21 -2.57 9.47 -2.14
CA LYS A 21 -3.00 9.26 -0.75
C LYS A 21 -2.47 10.35 0.17
N ALA A 22 -1.20 10.75 0.05
CA ALA A 22 -0.62 11.83 0.83
C ALA A 22 -1.36 13.16 0.59
N ALA A 23 -1.72 13.46 -0.67
CA ALA A 23 -2.54 14.62 -1.00
C ALA A 23 -3.90 14.55 -0.30
N LEU A 24 -4.60 13.42 -0.37
CA LEU A 24 -5.85 13.21 0.37
C LEU A 24 -5.66 13.44 1.87
N GLY A 25 -4.55 12.94 2.43
CA GLY A 25 -4.14 13.15 3.82
C GLY A 25 -4.04 14.62 4.22
N ALA A 26 -3.44 15.44 3.35
CA ALA A 26 -3.21 16.86 3.61
C ALA A 26 -4.48 17.73 3.49
N TYR A 27 -5.41 17.37 2.60
CA TYR A 27 -6.61 18.19 2.32
C TYR A 27 -7.86 17.77 3.10
N THR A 28 -7.83 16.65 3.82
CA THR A 28 -9.00 16.14 4.54
C THR A 28 -9.11 16.73 5.94
N ASP A 29 -10.28 17.27 6.27
CA ASP A 29 -10.65 17.79 7.61
C ASP A 29 -11.67 16.89 8.35
N VAL A 30 -12.07 15.77 7.76
CA VAL A 30 -12.96 14.76 8.36
C VAL A 30 -12.21 13.54 8.89
N ILE A 31 -12.90 12.65 9.60
CA ILE A 31 -12.34 11.39 10.13
C ILE A 31 -11.65 10.59 9.02
N MET A 32 -10.45 10.11 9.30
CA MET A 32 -9.63 9.32 8.38
C MET A 32 -9.48 7.88 8.87
N ILE A 33 -9.76 6.94 7.97
CA ILE A 33 -9.44 5.53 8.15
C ILE A 33 -8.21 5.22 7.28
N MET A 34 -7.09 4.86 7.90
CA MET A 34 -5.83 4.48 7.25
C MET A 34 -5.64 2.97 7.35
N PRO A 35 -6.19 2.20 6.39
CA PRO A 35 -5.94 0.78 6.32
C PRO A 35 -4.52 0.51 5.79
N GLY A 36 -3.95 -0.54 6.34
CA GLY A 36 -2.80 -1.26 5.84
C GLY A 36 -3.11 -2.14 4.63
N SER A 37 -2.34 -3.21 4.50
CA SER A 37 -2.49 -4.18 3.42
C SER A 37 -3.50 -5.26 3.80
N PHE A 38 -4.65 -5.25 3.13
CA PHE A 38 -5.73 -6.23 3.33
C PHE A 38 -6.10 -6.91 2.03
N GLU A 39 -6.51 -8.18 2.14
CA GLU A 39 -6.98 -8.97 1.01
C GLU A 39 -8.20 -8.28 0.38
N SER A 40 -8.00 -7.83 -0.85
CA SER A 40 -8.99 -7.08 -1.62
C SER A 40 -8.69 -7.26 -3.10
N GLY A 41 -9.67 -6.97 -3.96
CA GLY A 41 -9.44 -7.00 -5.42
C GLY A 41 -8.37 -6.03 -5.93
N MET A 42 -7.89 -5.09 -5.10
CA MET A 42 -6.82 -4.17 -5.47
C MET A 42 -5.42 -4.77 -5.34
N GLN A 43 -5.21 -5.69 -4.39
CA GLN A 43 -3.90 -6.25 -4.04
C GLN A 43 -3.60 -7.53 -4.85
N ASP A 44 -3.59 -7.42 -6.17
CA ASP A 44 -3.26 -8.54 -7.07
C ASP A 44 -1.74 -8.61 -7.30
N THR A 45 -1.10 -9.61 -6.69
CA THR A 45 0.33 -9.91 -6.87
C THR A 45 0.71 -10.09 -8.34
N GLY A 46 -0.08 -10.84 -9.10
CA GLY A 46 0.19 -11.10 -10.51
C GLY A 46 0.10 -9.85 -11.39
N ARG A 47 -0.82 -8.94 -11.07
CA ARG A 47 -0.89 -7.62 -11.71
C ARG A 47 0.33 -6.77 -11.39
N LEU A 48 0.77 -6.73 -10.13
CA LEU A 48 1.94 -5.96 -9.71
C LEU A 48 3.23 -6.46 -10.38
N LEU A 49 3.43 -7.78 -10.42
CA LEU A 49 4.60 -8.39 -11.08
C LEU A 49 4.66 -8.06 -12.58
N ARG A 50 3.52 -8.10 -13.28
CA ARG A 50 3.44 -7.69 -14.69
C ARG A 50 3.75 -6.22 -14.89
N MET A 51 3.32 -5.35 -13.97
CA MET A 51 3.71 -3.94 -13.99
C MET A 51 5.23 -3.76 -13.84
N MET A 52 5.88 -4.52 -12.97
CA MET A 52 7.33 -4.48 -12.80
C MET A 52 8.05 -4.89 -14.08
N ASP A 53 7.64 -5.99 -14.72
CA ASP A 53 8.20 -6.43 -16.01
C ASP A 53 8.00 -5.37 -17.09
N ASN A 54 6.83 -4.74 -17.16
CA ASN A 54 6.56 -3.69 -18.13
C ASN A 54 7.44 -2.45 -17.92
N VAL A 55 7.65 -2.02 -16.67
CA VAL A 55 8.53 -0.89 -16.36
C VAL A 55 9.98 -1.25 -16.71
N TRP A 56 10.47 -2.41 -16.26
CA TRP A 56 11.81 -2.89 -16.57
C TRP A 56 12.07 -2.96 -18.08
N ASN A 57 11.14 -3.54 -18.83
CA ASN A 57 11.22 -3.69 -20.29
C ASN A 57 11.12 -2.37 -21.06
N ARG A 58 10.66 -1.29 -20.43
CA ARG A 58 10.64 0.06 -20.99
C ARG A 58 11.82 0.93 -20.55
N SER A 59 12.52 0.54 -19.48
CA SER A 59 13.73 1.25 -19.01
C SER A 59 14.84 1.23 -20.06
N SER A 60 15.65 2.29 -20.07
CA SER A 60 16.83 2.38 -20.93
C SER A 60 17.88 1.32 -20.57
N GLN A 61 18.77 1.01 -21.52
CA GLN A 61 19.86 0.07 -21.26
C GLN A 61 20.80 0.58 -20.16
N GLU A 62 21.01 1.89 -20.09
CA GLU A 62 21.80 2.53 -19.02
C GLU A 62 21.25 2.19 -17.63
N ILE A 63 19.95 2.38 -17.41
CA ILE A 63 19.29 2.03 -16.14
C ILE A 63 19.40 0.53 -15.87
N ARG A 64 19.17 -0.33 -16.88
CA ARG A 64 19.30 -1.78 -16.67
C ARG A 64 20.72 -2.20 -16.32
N ASN A 65 21.73 -1.52 -16.86
CA ASN A 65 23.13 -1.78 -16.54
C ASN A 65 23.47 -1.29 -15.13
N GLU A 66 22.95 -0.12 -14.72
CA GLU A 66 23.14 0.44 -13.38
C GLU A 66 22.57 -0.48 -12.28
N TYR A 67 21.33 -0.95 -12.46
CA TYR A 67 20.69 -1.82 -11.49
C TYR A 67 21.13 -3.29 -11.59
N GLY A 68 21.65 -3.69 -12.74
CA GLY A 68 22.05 -5.07 -13.05
C GLY A 68 20.93 -5.90 -13.67
N SER A 69 21.29 -6.85 -14.53
CA SER A 69 20.33 -7.66 -15.32
C SER A 69 19.39 -8.52 -14.46
N ASP A 70 19.77 -8.85 -13.24
CA ASP A 70 19.00 -9.68 -12.30
C ASP A 70 18.13 -8.88 -11.32
N TYR A 71 18.17 -7.53 -11.39
CA TYR A 71 17.45 -6.66 -10.47
C TYR A 71 15.95 -6.90 -10.47
N ASN A 72 15.33 -6.96 -11.66
CA ASN A 72 13.88 -7.10 -11.76
C ASN A 72 13.41 -8.43 -11.15
N ASP A 73 14.17 -9.51 -11.30
CA ASP A 73 13.83 -10.80 -10.70
C ASP A 73 13.99 -10.79 -9.18
N LYS A 74 15.07 -10.18 -8.66
CA LYS A 74 15.25 -9.95 -7.22
C LYS A 74 14.13 -9.10 -6.63
N ALA A 75 13.78 -8.00 -7.28
CA ALA A 75 12.72 -7.10 -6.85
C ALA A 75 11.37 -7.82 -6.82
N LYS A 76 11.03 -8.59 -7.87
CA LYS A 76 9.82 -9.42 -7.92
C LYS A 76 9.78 -10.46 -6.79
N ALA A 77 10.91 -11.07 -6.44
CA ALA A 77 10.99 -12.02 -5.34
C ALA A 77 10.69 -11.36 -3.98
N VAL A 78 11.25 -10.17 -3.73
CA VAL A 78 10.97 -9.37 -2.53
C VAL A 78 9.49 -9.01 -2.46
N VAL A 79 8.91 -8.52 -3.55
CA VAL A 79 7.47 -8.16 -3.61
C VAL A 79 6.57 -9.36 -3.29
N LYS A 80 6.84 -10.54 -3.88
CA LYS A 80 6.10 -11.77 -3.56
C LYS A 80 6.18 -12.13 -2.09
N GLN A 81 7.37 -12.03 -1.50
CA GLN A 81 7.58 -12.34 -0.08
C GLN A 81 6.88 -11.34 0.85
N LEU A 82 6.88 -10.05 0.51
CA LEU A 82 6.21 -9.02 1.30
C LEU A 82 4.70 -9.16 1.20
N GLN A 83 4.14 -9.34 0.00
CA GLN A 83 2.70 -9.48 -0.16
C GLN A 83 2.15 -10.73 0.54
N SER A 84 2.87 -11.86 0.53
CA SER A 84 2.41 -13.06 1.23
C SER A 84 2.41 -12.93 2.75
N LYS A 85 3.18 -11.99 3.31
CA LYS A 85 3.29 -11.76 4.77
C LYS A 85 2.46 -10.59 5.29
N LEU A 86 2.36 -9.52 4.49
CA LEU A 86 1.76 -8.25 4.93
C LEU A 86 0.27 -8.15 4.61
N ILE A 87 -0.23 -8.88 3.60
CA ILE A 87 -1.65 -8.85 3.26
C ILE A 87 -2.43 -9.64 4.31
N ALA A 88 -3.15 -8.91 5.17
CA ALA A 88 -4.08 -9.50 6.12
C ALA A 88 -5.34 -10.00 5.39
N LYS A 89 -5.68 -11.29 5.58
CA LYS A 89 -6.87 -11.90 4.98
C LYS A 89 -8.18 -11.50 5.66
N ASP A 90 -8.10 -11.24 6.97
CA ASP A 90 -9.24 -10.82 7.76
C ASP A 90 -9.48 -9.32 7.58
N ILE A 91 -10.50 -8.97 6.79
CA ILE A 91 -10.91 -7.59 6.53
C ILE A 91 -11.82 -7.01 7.63
N THR A 92 -12.21 -7.81 8.62
CA THR A 92 -13.15 -7.41 9.68
C THR A 92 -12.65 -6.19 10.43
N TRP A 93 -11.32 -6.07 10.60
CA TRP A 93 -10.68 -4.94 11.27
C TRP A 93 -11.00 -3.60 10.58
N VAL A 94 -11.06 -3.61 9.25
CA VAL A 94 -11.43 -2.43 8.46
C VAL A 94 -12.91 -2.11 8.66
N ILE A 95 -13.77 -3.13 8.61
CA ILE A 95 -15.22 -2.99 8.79
C ILE A 95 -15.54 -2.41 10.16
N GLU A 96 -14.96 -2.96 11.23
CA GLU A 96 -15.17 -2.53 12.60
C GLU A 96 -14.73 -1.09 12.83
N ALA A 97 -13.61 -0.67 12.24
CA ALA A 97 -13.17 0.72 12.37
C ALA A 97 -14.07 1.71 11.62
N TYR A 98 -14.60 1.34 10.46
CA TYR A 98 -15.63 2.15 9.81
C TYR A 98 -16.90 2.24 10.66
N TYR A 99 -17.32 1.12 11.25
CA TYR A 99 -18.46 1.10 12.16
C TYR A 99 -18.24 2.00 13.38
N GLU A 100 -17.08 1.89 14.06
CA GLU A 100 -16.74 2.72 15.20
C GLU A 100 -16.69 4.22 14.82
N ALA A 101 -16.07 4.55 13.69
CA ALA A 101 -15.96 5.93 13.22
C ALA A 101 -17.31 6.61 12.98
N ILE A 102 -18.34 5.83 12.62
CA ILE A 102 -19.69 6.33 12.35
C ILE A 102 -20.57 6.29 13.61
N ALA A 103 -20.47 5.24 14.41
CA ALA A 103 -21.39 4.98 15.52
C ALA A 103 -20.92 5.55 16.87
N ALA A 104 -19.62 5.82 17.05
CA ALA A 104 -19.11 6.28 18.33
C ALA A 104 -19.57 7.72 18.65
N LYS A 105 -19.92 7.97 19.92
CA LYS A 105 -20.25 9.31 20.42
C LYS A 105 -19.06 10.28 20.32
N ARG A 106 -17.83 9.75 20.40
CA ARG A 106 -16.57 10.50 20.30
C ARG A 106 -15.57 9.69 19.48
N PRO A 107 -15.70 9.66 18.15
CA PRO A 107 -14.81 8.89 17.29
C PRO A 107 -13.41 9.50 17.28
N LYS A 108 -12.41 8.69 16.97
CA LYS A 108 -11.05 9.18 16.72
C LYS A 108 -11.02 9.94 15.39
N LEU A 109 -10.17 10.96 15.28
CA LEU A 109 -9.95 11.64 14.00
C LEU A 109 -9.16 10.76 13.01
N LEU A 110 -8.36 9.81 13.53
CA LEU A 110 -7.54 8.92 12.73
C LEU A 110 -7.58 7.49 13.28
N TYR A 111 -7.95 6.55 12.42
CA TYR A 111 -7.90 5.11 12.66
C TYR A 111 -6.79 4.47 11.83
N ARG A 112 -5.77 3.90 12.47
CA ARG A 112 -4.72 3.11 11.81
C ARG A 112 -5.00 1.64 12.02
N ILE A 113 -5.06 0.87 10.95
CA ILE A 113 -5.56 -0.51 10.99
C ILE A 113 -4.66 -1.38 10.14
N GLY A 114 -4.29 -2.55 10.65
CA GLY A 114 -3.44 -3.51 9.95
C GLY A 114 -2.02 -3.52 10.48
N TRP A 115 -1.35 -4.65 10.30
CA TRP A 115 -0.01 -4.89 10.83
C TRP A 115 1.02 -3.90 10.27
N ASP A 116 0.99 -3.67 8.96
CA ASP A 116 1.86 -2.72 8.30
C ASP A 116 1.58 -1.27 8.72
N ALA A 117 0.33 -0.92 9.03
CA ALA A 117 0.01 0.43 9.51
C ALA A 117 0.49 0.72 10.95
N VAL A 118 0.82 -0.33 11.71
CA VAL A 118 1.18 -0.26 13.13
C VAL A 118 2.67 -0.55 13.35
N LEU A 119 3.26 -1.47 12.59
CA LEU A 119 4.61 -1.99 12.80
C LEU A 119 5.66 -1.46 11.81
N LEU A 120 5.24 -0.83 10.71
CA LEU A 120 6.13 -0.19 9.73
C LEU A 120 6.01 1.33 9.81
#